data_AF-A0A3R9M5J2-F1
#
_entry.id   AF-A0A3R9M5J2-F1
#
_cell.length_a   1.000
_cell.length_b   1.000
_cell.length_c   1.000
_cell.angle_alpha   90.00
_cell.angle_beta   90.00
_cell.angle_gamma   90.00
#
_symmetry.space_group_name_H-M   'P 1'
#
loop_
_entity.id
_entity.type
_entity.pdbx_description
1 polymer ?
#
loop_
_entity_poly.entity_id
_entity_poly.type
_entity_poly.pdbx_seq_one_letter_code
_entity_poly.pdbx_strand_id
1 'polypeptide(L)'
;MKRFWDPGISRTILFVLSVFTFVVATYRTLAIGKMEGLYANYWLYMVSFGLVIGLRYLRQRDKVAAAEAEAARKAALTPARKPKRKK
;
A
#
# COMPACT_ATOMS: atom_id res chain seq x y z
N MET A 1 10.83 -10.88 -18.12
CA MET A 1 9.38 -10.87 -18.40
C MET A 1 8.91 -9.41 -18.41
N LYS A 2 8.27 -8.95 -19.50
CA LYS A 2 7.70 -7.59 -19.56
C LYS A 2 6.81 -7.39 -18.31
N ARG A 3 7.04 -6.32 -17.53
CA ARG A 3 6.17 -5.95 -16.42
C ARG A 3 4.82 -5.54 -16.99
N PHE A 4 3.95 -6.51 -17.25
CA PHE A 4 2.56 -6.27 -17.63
C PHE A 4 1.81 -5.52 -16.50
N TRP A 5 2.32 -5.63 -15.27
CA TRP A 5 1.82 -4.96 -14.09
C TRP A 5 2.77 -3.84 -13.65
N ASP A 6 2.33 -2.59 -13.85
CA ASP A 6 2.93 -1.43 -13.20
C ASP A 6 2.46 -1.37 -11.74
N PRO A 7 3.38 -1.23 -10.76
CA PRO A 7 3.01 -0.96 -9.38
C PRO A 7 2.00 0.19 -9.21
N GLY A 8 2.04 1.21 -10.06
CA GLY A 8 1.04 2.28 -10.09
C GLY A 8 -0.37 1.77 -10.38
N ILE A 9 -0.53 0.94 -11.41
CA ILE A 9 -1.83 0.36 -11.79
C ILE A 9 -2.40 -0.49 -10.66
N SER A 10 -1.56 -1.30 -10.01
CA SER A 10 -1.97 -2.14 -8.87
C SER A 10 -2.58 -1.33 -7.72
N ARG A 11 -1.94 -0.20 -7.39
CA ARG A 11 -2.37 0.68 -6.29
C ARG A 11 -3.66 1.39 -6.65
N THR A 12 -3.82 1.81 -7.91
CA THR A 12 -5.07 2.39 -8.38
C THR A 12 -6.22 1.38 -8.30
N ILE A 13 -6.00 0.14 -8.72
CA ILE A 13 -7.01 -0.92 -8.62
C ILE A 13 -7.38 -1.18 -7.15
N LEU A 14 -6.40 -1.33 -6.26
CA LEU A 14 -6.65 -1.51 -4.83
C LEU A 14 -7.45 -0.35 -4.24
N PHE A 15 -7.10 0.90 -4.61
CA PHE A 15 -7.82 2.08 -4.17
C PHE A 15 -9.27 2.08 -4.67
N VAL A 16 -9.48 1.93 -5.99
CA VAL A 16 -10.82 1.95 -6.60
C VAL A 16 -11.69 0.84 -6.01
N LEU A 17 -11.17 -0.39 -5.92
CA LEU A 17 -11.91 -1.51 -5.35
C LEU A 17 -12.22 -1.29 -3.87
N SER A 18 -11.29 -0.71 -3.09
CA SER A 18 -11.53 -0.43 -1.66
C SER A 18 -12.68 0.54 -1.45
N VAL A 19 -12.74 1.62 -2.24
CA VAL A 19 -13.80 2.63 -2.16
C VAL A 19 -15.11 2.05 -2.68
N PHE A 20 -15.08 1.38 -3.83
CA PHE A 20 -16.27 0.79 -4.43
C PHE A 20 -16.95 -0.21 -3.50
N THR A 21 -16.17 -1.15 -2.94
CA THR A 21 -16.69 -2.15 -2.01
C THR A 21 -17.25 -1.53 -0.73
N PHE A 22 -16.63 -0.47 -0.20
CA PHE A 22 -17.15 0.28 0.95
C PHE A 22 -18.51 0.93 0.66
N VAL A 23 -18.64 1.58 -0.50
CA VAL A 23 -19.89 2.24 -0.91
C VAL A 23 -21.02 1.21 -1.07
N VAL A 24 -20.72 0.09 -1.74
CA VAL A 24 -21.69 -1.01 -1.91
C VAL A 24 -22.11 -1.60 -0.56
N ALA A 25 -21.15 -1.84 0.34
CA ALA A 25 -21.43 -2.35 1.69
C ALA A 25 -22.35 -1.41 2.46
N THR A 26 -22.08 -0.10 2.38
CA THR A 26 -22.84 0.94 3.08
C THR A 26 -24.25 1.07 2.54
N TYR A 27 -24.40 1.10 1.22
CA TYR A 27 -25.72 1.13 0.59
C TYR A 27 -26.57 -0.08 1.01
N ARG A 28 -26.02 -1.30 0.90
CA ARG A 28 -26.74 -2.53 1.27
C ARG A 28 -27.09 -2.59 2.75
N THR A 29 -26.18 -2.14 3.61
CA THR A 29 -26.40 -2.08 5.06
C THR A 29 -27.55 -1.15 5.41
N LEU A 30 -27.63 0.01 4.75
CA LEU A 30 -28.73 0.97 4.96
C LEU A 30 -30.05 0.46 4.38
N ALA A 31 -30.02 -0.23 3.24
CA ALA A 31 -31.21 -0.75 2.58
C ALA A 31 -31.91 -1.89 3.36
N ILE A 32 -31.13 -2.77 4.02
CA ILE A 32 -31.67 -3.93 4.76
C ILE A 32 -32.14 -3.54 6.17
N GLY A 33 -31.55 -2.50 6.76
CA GLY A 33 -31.87 -2.08 8.13
C GLY A 33 -30.66 -2.23 9.03
N LYS A 34 -29.88 -1.14 9.12
CA LYS A 34 -28.69 -0.90 9.96
C LYS A 34 -28.04 -2.17 10.54
N MET A 35 -28.49 -2.68 11.68
CA MET A 35 -27.81 -3.79 12.38
C MET A 35 -27.88 -5.11 11.60
N GLU A 36 -29.05 -5.50 11.11
CA GLU A 36 -29.20 -6.72 10.29
C GLU A 36 -28.45 -6.59 8.97
N GLY A 37 -28.56 -5.41 8.34
CA GLY A 37 -27.79 -5.08 7.15
C GLY A 37 -26.28 -5.12 7.39
N LEU A 38 -25.81 -4.69 8.56
CA LEU A 38 -24.39 -4.68 8.91
C LEU A 38 -23.86 -6.11 9.05
N TYR A 39 -24.60 -7.00 9.73
CA TYR A 39 -24.20 -8.40 9.85
C TYR A 39 -24.18 -9.10 8.49
N ALA A 40 -25.20 -8.88 7.66
CA ALA A 40 -25.28 -9.48 6.32
C ALA A 40 -24.17 -9.01 5.37
N ASN A 41 -23.71 -7.76 5.53
CA ASN A 41 -22.73 -7.14 4.63
C ASN A 41 -21.34 -6.94 5.26
N TYR A 42 -21.10 -7.45 6.48
CA TYR A 42 -19.84 -7.30 7.21
C TYR A 42 -18.62 -7.71 6.39
N TRP A 43 -18.74 -8.78 5.60
CA TRP A 43 -17.65 -9.28 4.77
C TRP A 43 -17.22 -8.27 3.69
N LEU A 44 -18.14 -7.46 3.14
CA LEU A 44 -17.79 -6.42 2.17
C LEU A 44 -16.95 -5.32 2.81
N TYR A 45 -17.24 -4.97 4.06
CA TYR A 45 -16.41 -4.06 4.84
C TYR A 45 -15.03 -4.65 5.09
N MET A 46 -14.93 -5.94 5.44
CA MET A 46 -13.65 -6.61 5.61
C MET A 46 -12.82 -6.61 4.33
N VAL A 47 -13.45 -6.86 3.16
CA VAL A 47 -12.77 -6.77 1.86
C VAL A 47 -12.27 -5.35 1.61
N SER A 48 -13.12 -4.34 1.80
CA SER A 48 -12.73 -2.93 1.64
C SER A 48 -11.51 -2.57 2.49
N PHE A 49 -11.57 -2.87 3.80
CA PHE A 49 -10.46 -2.57 4.71
C PHE A 49 -9.22 -3.38 4.38
N GLY A 50 -9.36 -4.64 3.98
CA GLY A 50 -8.25 -5.47 3.50
C GLY A 50 -7.53 -4.85 2.30
N LEU A 51 -8.28 -4.31 1.34
CA LEU A 51 -7.71 -3.60 0.19
C LEU A 51 -6.98 -2.31 0.61
N VAL A 52 -7.54 -1.54 1.54
CA VAL A 52 -6.86 -0.35 2.10
C VAL A 52 -5.57 -0.73 2.81
N ILE A 53 -5.59 -1.78 3.63
CA ILE A 53 -4.40 -2.28 4.34
C ILE A 53 -3.35 -2.72 3.33
N GLY A 54 -3.72 -3.48 2.30
CA GLY A 54 -2.82 -3.88 1.23
C GLY A 54 -2.21 -2.69 0.49
N LEU A 55 -3.01 -1.66 0.18
CA LEU A 55 -2.52 -0.43 -0.44
C LEU A 55 -1.51 0.30 0.44
N ARG A 56 -1.79 0.41 1.75
CA ARG A 56 -0.88 1.06 2.71
C ARG A 56 0.42 0.28 2.85
N TYR A 57 0.33 -1.04 2.90
CA TYR A 57 1.49 -1.93 2.96
C TYR A 57 2.41 -1.73 1.75
N LEU A 58 1.87 -1.72 0.53
CA LEU A 58 2.66 -1.48 -0.67
C LEU A 58 3.33 -0.10 -0.65
N ARG A 59 2.59 0.95 -0.29
CA ARG A 59 3.15 2.31 -0.16
C ARG A 59 4.26 2.40 0.88
N GLN A 60 4.16 1.66 1.97
CA GLN A 60 5.20 1.61 2.99
C GLN A 60 6.47 0.94 2.44
N ARG A 61 6.33 -0.15 1.68
CA ARG A 61 7.48 -0.80 1.03
C ARG A 61 8.19 0.12 0.03
N ASP A 62 7.44 0.90 -0.73
CA ASP A 62 8.04 1.86 -1.67
C ASP A 62 8.86 2.93 -0.96
N LYS A 63 8.37 3.42 0.19
CA LYS A 63 9.09 4.40 1.02
C LYS A 63 10.41 3.82 1.55
N VAL A 64 10.37 2.56 2.00
CA VAL A 64 11.57 1.86 2.48
C VAL A 64 12.58 1.68 1.33
N ALA A 65 12.12 1.20 0.17
CA ALA A 65 12.98 1.02 -1.00
C ALA A 65 13.58 2.36 -1.49
N ALA A 66 12.80 3.46 -1.44
CA ALA A 66 13.30 4.79 -1.78
C ALA A 66 14.36 5.27 -0.79
N ALA A 67 14.16 5.06 0.51
CA ALA A 67 15.12 5.42 1.55
C ALA A 67 16.44 4.63 1.42
N GLU A 68 16.36 3.33 1.12
CA GLU A 68 17.53 2.49 0.84
C GLU A 68 18.29 2.95 -0.40
N ALA A 69 17.58 3.28 -1.48
CA ALA A 69 18.19 3.82 -2.70
C ALA A 69 18.87 5.17 -2.45
N GLU A 70 18.28 6.04 -1.62
CA GLU A 70 18.89 7.32 -1.23
C GLU A 70 20.15 7.11 -0.37
N ALA A 71 20.11 6.19 0.59
CA ALA A 71 21.25 5.83 1.43
C ALA A 71 22.41 5.27 0.58
N ALA A 72 22.12 4.40 -0.39
CA ALA A 72 23.12 3.87 -1.31
C ALA A 72 23.75 4.98 -2.18
N ARG A 73 22.95 5.93 -2.67
CA ARG A 73 23.46 7.10 -3.41
C ARG A 73 24.38 7.96 -2.54
N LYS A 74 24.02 8.22 -1.29
CA LYS A 74 24.83 8.99 -0.35
C LYS A 74 26.13 8.27 0.03
N ALA A 75 26.09 6.95 0.22
CA ALA A 75 27.28 6.14 0.47
C ALA A 75 28.26 6.16 -0.72
N ALA A 76 27.76 6.08 -1.95
CA ALA A 76 28.58 6.17 -3.16
C ALA A 76 29.24 7.55 -3.36
N LEU A 77 28.64 8.61 -2.85
CA LEU A 77 29.16 9.99 -2.92
C LEU A 77 30.15 10.32 -1.80
N THR A 78 30.29 9.48 -0.77
CA THR A 78 31.22 9.72 0.33
C THR A 78 32.57 9.06 -0.01
N PRO A 79 33.64 9.81 -0.37
CA PRO A 79 34.91 9.19 -0.71
C PRO A 79 35.48 8.48 0.53
N ALA A 80 35.84 7.20 0.36
CA ALA A 80 36.46 6.39 1.40
C ALA A 80 37.65 7.13 2.00
N ARG A 81 37.53 7.56 3.26
CA ARG A 81 38.59 8.24 4.01
C ARG A 81 39.76 7.25 4.13
N LYS A 82 40.79 7.43 3.29
CA LYS A 82 41.99 6.56 3.29
C LYS A 82 42.53 6.46 4.72
N PRO A 83 42.79 5.24 5.24
CA PRO A 83 43.34 5.09 6.59
C PRO A 83 44.74 5.73 6.60
N LYS A 84 44.92 6.73 7.46
CA LYS A 84 46.19 7.43 7.65
C LYS A 84 47.13 6.43 8.35
N ARG A 85 48.06 5.86 7.59
CA ARG A 85 49.11 4.94 8.08
C ARG A 85 49.90 5.65 9.18
N LYS A 86 49.79 5.20 10.43
CA LYS A 86 50.66 5.66 11.53
C LYS A 86 52.07 5.12 11.29
N LYS A 87 53.04 6.03 11.35
CA LYS A 87 54.48 5.79 11.20
C LYS A 87 55.06 5.43 12.56
#